data_AF-A0A9E5EWT2-F1
#
_entry.id   AF-A0A9E5EWT2-F1
#
_cell.length_a   1.000
_cell.length_b   1.000
_cell.length_c   1.000
_cell.angle_alpha   90.00
_cell.angle_beta   90.00
_cell.angle_gamma   90.00
#
_symmetry.space_group_name_H-M   'P 1'
#
loop_
_entity.id
_entity.type
_entity.pdbx_description
1 polymer ?
#
loop_
_entity_poly.entity_id
_entity_poly.type
_entity_poly.pdbx_seq_one_letter_code
_entity_poly.pdbx_strand_id
1 'polypeptide(L)'
;MVHNGTDIKLVEDLNTTTFMPRGSTALLDAIGKTIDDIGNRLSQTPESDRPGKVILAILTDGEENASTVYTPKKVKGMIRNQQEKYNWDVMFLAANQDAILAAKELAIPSENAINFSPSGAGVKMAFSSLNADINHRRESNRSAKPK
;
A
#
# COMPACT_ATOMS: atom_id res chain seq x y z
N MET A 1 9.27 6.73 -7.10
CA MET A 1 7.79 6.71 -7.23
C MET A 1 7.45 7.10 -8.65
N VAL A 2 6.54 6.37 -9.31
CA VAL A 2 6.21 6.60 -10.74
C VAL A 2 5.20 7.74 -10.90
N HIS A 3 4.17 7.79 -10.06
CA HIS A 3 3.16 8.86 -10.02
C HIS A 3 2.88 9.28 -8.57
N ASN A 4 2.62 10.57 -8.33
CA ASN A 4 2.24 11.11 -7.01
C ASN A 4 1.10 12.11 -7.13
N GLY A 5 -0.11 11.71 -6.74
CA GLY A 5 -1.27 12.59 -6.81
C GLY A 5 -1.70 12.96 -8.23
N THR A 6 -1.24 12.23 -9.24
CA THR A 6 -1.72 12.35 -10.63
C THR A 6 -3.15 11.82 -10.74
N ASP A 7 -4.02 12.53 -11.47
CA ASP A 7 -5.35 12.00 -11.81
C ASP A 7 -5.19 10.67 -12.55
N ILE A 8 -5.89 9.63 -12.10
CA ILE A 8 -5.82 8.29 -12.67
C ILE A 8 -6.15 8.26 -14.16
N LYS A 9 -6.96 9.20 -14.66
CA LYS A 9 -7.30 9.34 -16.08
C LYS A 9 -6.14 9.85 -16.93
N LEU A 10 -5.11 10.40 -16.30
CA LEU A 10 -3.91 10.94 -16.93
C LEU A 10 -2.70 10.01 -16.78
N VAL A 11 -2.85 8.90 -16.06
CA VAL A 11 -1.81 7.88 -15.92
C VAL A 11 -1.83 7.02 -17.18
N GLU A 12 -0.69 6.94 -17.87
CA GLU A 12 -0.53 6.10 -19.06
C GLU A 12 -0.48 4.62 -18.69
N ASP A 13 -0.90 3.76 -19.62
CA ASP A 13 -0.81 2.31 -19.46
C ASP A 13 0.66 1.86 -19.32
N LEU A 14 0.88 0.93 -18.39
CA LEU A 14 2.18 0.30 -18.21
C LEU A 14 2.49 -0.62 -19.40
N ASN A 15 3.61 -0.38 -20.05
CA ASN A 15 4.13 -1.17 -21.16
C ASN A 15 5.66 -1.31 -21.01
N THR A 16 6.30 -2.05 -21.92
CA THR A 16 7.74 -2.33 -21.84
C THR A 16 8.64 -1.11 -21.99
N THR A 17 8.10 0.04 -22.41
CA THR A 17 8.82 1.32 -22.48
C THR A 17 8.57 2.21 -21.26
N THR A 18 7.39 2.13 -20.65
CA THR A 18 7.02 2.93 -19.47
C THR A 18 7.31 2.22 -18.15
N PHE A 19 7.49 0.89 -18.18
CA PHE A 19 7.77 0.07 -17.00
C PHE A 19 8.64 -1.16 -17.34
N MET A 20 9.86 -1.19 -16.80
CA MET A 20 10.83 -2.28 -17.02
C MET A 20 11.22 -2.93 -15.68
N PRO A 21 10.66 -4.10 -15.33
CA PRO A 21 11.07 -4.87 -14.17
C PRO A 21 12.55 -5.29 -14.26
N ARG A 22 13.26 -5.33 -13.12
CA ARG A 22 14.70 -5.67 -13.06
C ARG A 22 14.99 -6.95 -12.27
N GLY A 23 13.97 -7.77 -12.00
CA GLY A 23 14.11 -9.08 -11.35
C GLY A 23 14.43 -9.04 -9.85
N SER A 24 14.28 -7.89 -9.19
CA SER A 24 14.51 -7.73 -7.75
C SER A 24 13.37 -6.97 -7.08
N THR A 25 13.30 -7.07 -5.75
CA THR A 25 12.21 -6.47 -4.96
C THR A 25 12.79 -5.63 -3.84
N ALA A 26 12.89 -4.32 -4.08
CA ALA A 26 13.22 -3.33 -3.05
C ALA A 26 11.95 -2.88 -2.32
N LEU A 27 11.27 -3.83 -1.66
CA LEU A 27 9.98 -3.67 -1.00
C LEU A 27 10.01 -2.60 0.10
N LEU A 28 10.98 -2.67 1.01
CA LEU A 28 11.12 -1.72 2.11
C LEU A 28 11.38 -0.30 1.61
N ASP A 29 12.23 -0.16 0.59
CA ASP A 29 12.49 1.13 -0.05
C ASP A 29 11.25 1.65 -0.76
N ALA A 30 10.46 0.80 -1.40
CA ALA A 30 9.20 1.20 -2.04
C ALA A 30 8.18 1.69 -1.01
N ILE A 31 7.99 0.96 0.10
CA ILE A 31 7.05 1.33 1.17
C ILE A 31 7.51 2.62 1.84
N GLY A 32 8.78 2.68 2.26
CA GLY A 32 9.36 3.81 2.97
C GLY A 32 9.27 5.10 2.16
N LYS A 33 9.70 5.07 0.89
CA LYS A 33 9.60 6.22 -0.02
C LYS A 33 8.15 6.65 -0.20
N THR A 34 7.23 5.71 -0.40
CA THR A 34 5.80 6.02 -0.58
C THR A 34 5.21 6.73 0.64
N ILE A 35 5.53 6.26 1.86
CA ILE A 35 5.07 6.91 3.10
C ILE A 35 5.64 8.33 3.21
N ASP A 36 6.94 8.51 2.96
CA ASP A 36 7.58 9.83 3.03
C ASP A 36 6.99 10.78 1.96
N ASP A 37 6.87 10.32 0.72
CA ASP A 37 6.39 11.13 -0.40
C ASP A 37 4.93 11.59 -0.22
N ILE A 38 4.04 10.67 0.21
CA ILE A 38 2.65 11.01 0.50
C ILE A 38 2.56 11.87 1.76
N GLY A 39 3.33 11.53 2.82
CA GLY A 39 3.36 12.30 4.07
C GLY A 39 3.78 13.75 3.83
N ASN A 40 4.82 13.98 3.02
CA ASN A 40 5.29 15.30 2.62
C ASN A 40 4.24 16.06 1.80
N ARG A 41 3.57 15.40 0.85
CA ARG A 41 2.48 16.04 0.09
C ARG A 41 1.32 16.45 0.99
N LEU A 42 0.90 15.57 1.89
CA LEU A 42 -0.23 15.83 2.79
C LEU A 42 0.10 16.89 3.86
N SER A 43 1.34 16.96 4.34
CA SER A 43 1.74 18.01 5.30
C SER A 43 1.65 19.41 4.70
N GLN A 44 1.87 19.53 3.39
CA GLN A 44 1.73 20.77 2.61
C GLN A 44 0.30 21.02 2.10
N THR A 45 -0.61 20.05 2.25
CA THR A 45 -2.02 20.20 1.85
C THR A 45 -2.80 20.90 2.96
N PRO A 46 -3.66 21.89 2.66
CA PRO A 46 -4.56 22.51 3.64
C PRO A 46 -5.39 21.45 4.37
N GLU A 47 -5.64 21.64 5.67
CA GLU A 47 -6.30 20.63 6.50
C GLU A 47 -7.71 20.26 5.99
N SER A 48 -8.45 21.23 5.46
CA SER A 48 -9.76 21.02 4.83
C SER A 48 -9.73 20.07 3.63
N ASP A 49 -8.58 20.00 2.96
CA ASP A 49 -8.40 19.29 1.70
C ASP A 49 -7.67 17.95 1.91
N ARG A 50 -7.22 17.67 3.14
CA ARG A 50 -6.58 16.39 3.49
C ARG A 50 -7.63 15.27 3.49
N PRO A 51 -7.26 14.06 3.04
CA PRO A 51 -8.15 12.92 3.11
C PRO A 51 -8.38 12.52 4.58
N GLY A 52 -9.64 12.21 4.93
CA GLY A 52 -9.96 11.71 6.28
C GLY A 52 -9.46 10.28 6.57
N LYS A 53 -9.01 9.55 5.54
CA LYS A 53 -8.41 8.22 5.62
C LYS A 53 -7.51 8.00 4.40
N VAL A 54 -6.37 7.33 4.60
CA VAL A 54 -5.49 6.87 3.53
C VAL A 54 -5.48 5.35 3.52
N ILE A 55 -5.58 4.72 2.35
CA ILE A 55 -5.42 3.27 2.21
C ILE A 55 -4.17 3.03 1.36
N LEU A 56 -3.18 2.35 1.94
CA LEU A 56 -1.95 1.94 1.25
C LEU A 56 -2.04 0.44 0.94
N ALA A 57 -2.19 0.09 -0.34
CA ALA A 57 -2.12 -1.28 -0.81
C ALA A 57 -0.71 -1.60 -1.30
N ILE A 58 -0.08 -2.61 -0.71
CA ILE A 58 1.22 -3.15 -1.09
C ILE A 58 0.96 -4.42 -1.89
N LEU A 59 1.44 -4.48 -3.12
CA LEU A 59 1.33 -5.65 -3.99
C LEU A 59 2.74 -6.13 -4.34
N THR A 60 3.04 -7.39 -4.08
CA THR A 60 4.34 -7.99 -4.44
C THR A 60 4.19 -9.47 -4.78
N ASP A 61 4.94 -9.95 -5.76
CA ASP A 61 5.08 -11.37 -6.09
C ASP A 61 6.39 -11.97 -5.58
N GLY A 62 7.29 -11.14 -5.04
CA GLY A 62 8.58 -11.54 -4.49
C GLY A 62 8.85 -11.00 -3.09
N GLU A 63 9.84 -11.61 -2.43
CA GLU A 63 10.33 -11.21 -1.11
C GLU A 63 11.33 -10.06 -1.19
N GLU A 64 11.46 -9.30 -0.11
CA GLU A 64 12.47 -8.24 0.02
C GLU A 64 13.90 -8.79 -0.20
N ASN A 65 14.64 -8.21 -1.15
CA ASN A 65 16.01 -8.62 -1.46
C ASN A 65 16.92 -7.52 -2.00
N ALA A 66 16.46 -6.27 -2.11
CA ALA A 66 17.18 -5.22 -2.83
C ALA A 66 17.08 -3.80 -2.23
N SER A 67 16.41 -3.64 -1.09
CA SER A 67 16.31 -2.36 -0.39
C SER A 67 17.64 -1.97 0.25
N THR A 68 17.95 -0.67 0.21
CA THR A 68 19.22 -0.11 0.69
C THR A 68 19.05 1.10 1.60
N VAL A 69 17.88 1.75 1.63
CA VAL A 69 17.64 3.00 2.34
C VAL A 69 16.78 2.79 3.59
N TYR A 70 15.79 1.90 3.52
CA TYR A 70 14.85 1.65 4.61
C TYR A 70 15.04 0.24 5.18
N THR A 71 15.09 0.16 6.51
CA THR A 71 15.17 -1.11 7.24
C THR A 71 13.79 -1.59 7.67
N PRO A 72 13.59 -2.90 7.93
CA PRO A 72 12.31 -3.42 8.41
C PRO A 72 11.81 -2.69 9.66
N LYS A 73 12.72 -2.44 10.62
CA LYS A 73 12.40 -1.70 11.86
C LYS A 73 11.93 -0.27 11.58
N LYS A 74 12.57 0.43 10.63
CA LYS A 74 12.18 1.78 10.25
C LYS A 74 10.81 1.79 9.59
N VAL A 75 10.59 0.94 8.58
CA VAL A 75 9.31 0.83 7.88
C VAL A 75 8.17 0.47 8.83
N LYS A 76 8.39 -0.49 9.73
CA LYS A 76 7.42 -0.85 10.78
C LYS A 76 7.03 0.35 11.66
N GLY A 77 8.01 1.14 12.07
CA GLY A 77 7.76 2.36 12.86
C GLY A 77 6.98 3.41 12.08
N MET A 78 7.30 3.57 10.79
CA MET A 78 6.59 4.50 9.90
C MET A 78 5.13 4.07 9.72
N ILE A 79 4.87 2.79 9.42
CA ILE A 79 3.52 2.25 9.27
C ILE A 79 2.69 2.50 10.54
N ARG A 80 3.21 2.14 11.72
CA ARG A 80 2.53 2.39 13.00
C ARG A 80 2.19 3.86 13.21
N ASN A 81 3.16 4.75 12.99
CA ASN A 81 2.93 6.19 13.13
C ASN A 81 1.80 6.67 12.19
N GLN A 82 1.77 6.19 10.94
CA GLN A 82 0.71 6.55 10.00
C GLN A 82 -0.66 5.99 10.39
N GLN A 83 -0.72 4.76 10.87
CA GLN A 83 -1.96 4.13 11.35
C GLN A 83 -2.50 4.88 12.58
N GLU A 84 -1.66 5.10 13.59
CA GLU A 84 -2.06 5.65 14.89
C GLU A 84 -2.40 7.14 14.84
N LYS A 85 -1.65 7.94 14.06
CA LYS A 85 -1.81 9.41 14.06
C LYS A 85 -2.63 9.95 12.90
N TYR A 86 -2.64 9.26 11.77
CA TYR A 86 -3.15 9.81 10.52
C TYR A 86 -4.24 8.96 9.86
N ASN A 87 -4.75 7.94 10.57
CA ASN A 87 -5.84 7.07 10.10
C ASN A 87 -5.50 6.40 8.75
N TRP A 88 -4.29 5.87 8.65
CA TRP A 88 -3.89 5.05 7.50
C TRP A 88 -4.29 3.60 7.74
N ASP A 89 -4.83 2.96 6.71
CA ASP A 89 -4.96 1.50 6.63
C ASP A 89 -3.94 0.97 5.64
N VAL A 90 -3.22 -0.08 6.02
CA VAL A 90 -2.25 -0.74 5.15
C VAL A 90 -2.74 -2.13 4.83
N MET A 91 -2.76 -2.49 3.55
CA MET A 91 -3.14 -3.79 3.03
C MET A 91 -1.95 -4.42 2.31
N PHE A 92 -1.73 -5.71 2.50
CA PHE A 92 -0.58 -6.42 1.96
C PHE A 92 -1.03 -7.62 1.12
N LEU A 93 -0.80 -7.56 -0.18
CA LEU A 93 -1.17 -8.60 -1.14
C LEU A 93 0.11 -9.25 -1.63
N ALA A 94 0.30 -10.55 -1.36
CA ALA A 94 1.46 -11.26 -1.91
C ALA A 94 1.15 -12.65 -2.48
N ALA A 95 2.01 -13.06 -3.43
CA ALA A 95 1.85 -14.29 -4.19
C ALA A 95 2.27 -15.58 -3.44
N ASN A 96 2.51 -15.51 -2.12
CA ASN A 96 3.04 -16.60 -1.30
C ASN A 96 2.28 -16.77 0.03
N GLN A 97 2.45 -17.92 0.71
CA GLN A 97 1.81 -18.16 2.02
C GLN A 97 2.39 -17.29 3.15
N ASP A 98 3.58 -16.75 2.93
CA ASP A 98 4.31 -15.93 3.90
C ASP A 98 3.87 -14.46 3.92
N ALA A 99 2.88 -14.05 3.12
CA ALA A 99 2.40 -12.66 3.15
C ALA A 99 1.90 -12.24 4.54
N ILE A 100 1.26 -13.15 5.28
CA ILE A 100 0.80 -12.90 6.65
C ILE A 100 2.00 -12.66 7.58
N LEU A 101 3.07 -13.46 7.46
CA LEU A 101 4.26 -13.32 8.29
C LEU A 101 4.99 -12.00 7.96
N ALA A 102 5.21 -11.73 6.67
CA ALA A 102 5.83 -10.49 6.20
C ALA A 102 5.03 -9.25 6.61
N ALA A 103 3.70 -9.29 6.47
CA ALA A 103 2.80 -8.23 6.93
C ALA A 103 2.95 -7.97 8.43
N LYS A 104 2.95 -9.03 9.24
CA LYS A 104 3.09 -8.94 10.70
C LYS A 104 4.43 -8.32 11.12
N GLU A 105 5.52 -8.64 10.42
CA GLU A 105 6.83 -8.04 10.68
C GLU A 105 6.81 -6.52 10.51
N LEU A 106 6.02 -6.03 9.55
CA LEU A 106 5.81 -4.62 9.23
C LEU A 106 4.69 -3.95 10.04
N ALA A 107 4.12 -4.62 11.05
CA ALA A 107 2.98 -4.17 11.85
C ALA A 107 1.67 -4.00 11.05
N ILE A 108 1.53 -4.73 9.96
CA ILE A 108 0.27 -4.85 9.22
C ILE A 108 -0.52 -6.02 9.85
N PRO A 109 -1.77 -5.80 10.28
CA PRO A 109 -2.60 -6.85 10.83
C PRO A 109 -2.83 -8.00 9.83
N SER A 110 -2.90 -9.24 10.32
CA SER A 110 -3.04 -10.42 9.45
C SER A 110 -4.33 -10.40 8.62
N GLU A 111 -5.40 -9.79 9.14
CA GLU A 111 -6.67 -9.58 8.45
C GLU A 111 -6.56 -8.62 7.25
N ASN A 112 -5.49 -7.80 7.21
CA ASN A 112 -5.19 -6.93 6.09
C ASN A 112 -4.19 -7.57 5.11
N ALA A 113 -3.81 -8.84 5.32
CA ALA A 113 -2.93 -9.58 4.43
C ALA A 113 -3.73 -10.55 3.55
N ILE A 114 -3.50 -10.52 2.24
CA ILE A 114 -4.17 -11.36 1.25
C ILE A 114 -3.10 -12.17 0.51
N ASN A 115 -3.15 -13.49 0.69
CA ASN A 115 -2.36 -14.42 -0.11
C ASN A 115 -3.08 -14.67 -1.44
N PHE A 116 -2.35 -14.65 -2.55
CA PHE A 116 -2.89 -15.03 -3.85
C PHE A 116 -1.99 -16.01 -4.59
N SER A 117 -2.60 -16.82 -5.45
CA SER A 117 -1.84 -17.67 -6.38
C SER A 117 -1.28 -16.81 -7.51
N PRO A 118 0.00 -16.98 -7.93
CA PRO A 118 0.61 -16.27 -9.06
C PRO A 118 0.05 -16.76 -10.41
N SER A 119 -1.27 -16.68 -10.57
CA SER A 119 -2.02 -17.04 -11.76
C SER A 119 -3.01 -15.91 -12.06
N GLY A 120 -3.44 -15.78 -13.31
CA GLY A 120 -4.42 -14.74 -13.68
C GLY A 120 -5.71 -14.81 -12.87
N ALA A 121 -6.18 -16.02 -12.56
CA ALA A 121 -7.34 -16.23 -11.69
C ALA A 121 -7.06 -15.83 -10.23
N GLY A 122 -5.90 -16.20 -9.69
CA GLY A 122 -5.48 -15.84 -8.33
C GLY A 122 -5.37 -14.33 -8.13
N VAL A 123 -4.71 -13.64 -9.06
CA VAL A 123 -4.60 -12.18 -9.07
C VAL A 123 -5.99 -11.54 -9.14
N LYS A 124 -6.87 -12.00 -10.04
CA LYS A 124 -8.24 -11.47 -10.16
C LYS A 124 -9.03 -11.61 -8.86
N MET A 125 -8.90 -12.74 -8.16
CA MET A 125 -9.55 -12.93 -6.86
C MET A 125 -8.97 -11.98 -5.81
N ALA A 126 -7.65 -11.82 -5.75
CA ALA A 126 -6.99 -10.92 -4.80
C ALA A 126 -7.49 -9.47 -4.95
N PHE A 127 -7.57 -8.97 -6.19
CA PHE A 127 -8.11 -7.65 -6.50
C PHE A 127 -9.61 -7.53 -6.19
N SER A 128 -10.38 -8.60 -6.36
CA SER A 128 -11.80 -8.61 -6.02
C SER A 128 -12.00 -8.50 -4.50
N SER A 129 -11.22 -9.24 -3.71
CA SER A 129 -11.20 -9.15 -2.25
C SER A 129 -10.74 -7.78 -1.76
N LEU A 130 -9.68 -7.24 -2.35
CA LEU A 130 -9.20 -5.88 -2.08
C LEU A 130 -10.28 -4.83 -2.35
N ASN A 131 -10.98 -4.93 -3.47
CA ASN A 131 -12.07 -4.01 -3.81
C ASN A 131 -13.23 -4.10 -2.81
N ALA A 132 -13.62 -5.31 -2.40
CA ALA A 132 -14.67 -5.50 -1.40
C ALA A 132 -14.28 -4.86 -0.05
N ASP A 133 -13.04 -5.08 0.42
CA ASP A 133 -12.53 -4.53 1.67
C ASP A 133 -12.44 -2.99 1.63
N ILE A 134 -11.92 -2.43 0.53
CA ILE A 134 -11.87 -0.97 0.33
C ILE A 134 -13.28 -0.37 0.37
N ASN A 135 -14.27 -0.99 -0.28
CA ASN A 135 -15.65 -0.50 -0.25
C ASN A 135 -16.23 -0.54 1.16
N HIS A 136 -16.02 -1.64 1.89
CA HIS A 136 -16.45 -1.76 3.29
C HIS A 136 -15.83 -0.67 4.18
N ARG A 137 -14.52 -0.40 4.03
CA ARG A 137 -13.81 0.67 4.78
C ARG A 137 -14.29 2.07 4.42
N ARG A 138 -14.69 2.29 3.16
CA ARG A 138 -15.26 3.57 2.72
C ARG A 138 -16.62 3.82 3.34
N GLU A 139 -17.45 2.79 3.44
CA GLU A 139 -18.76 2.86 4.07
C GLU A 139 -18.66 3.10 5.57
N SER A 140 -17.79 2.38 6.28
CA SER A 140 -17.58 2.57 7.72
C SER A 140 -16.99 3.95 8.07
N ASN A 141 -16.18 4.52 7.19
CA ASN A 141 -15.64 5.87 7.38
C ASN A 141 -16.71 6.97 7.13
N ARG A 142 -17.75 6.70 6.34
CA ARG A 142 -18.87 7.65 6.13
C ARG A 142 -19.79 7.73 7.33
N SER A 143 -20.00 6.62 8.05
CA SER A 143 -20.81 6.59 9.27
C SER A 143 -20.12 7.19 10.50
N ALA A 144 -18.80 7.41 10.47
CA ALA A 144 -18.03 8.02 11.55
C ALA A 144 -17.92 9.55 11.48
N LYS A 145 -18.35 10.20 10.38
CA LYS A 145 -18.42 11.67 10.32
C LYS A 145 -19.71 12.16 10.99
N PRO A 146 -19.66 13.06 12.00
CA PRO A 146 -20.86 13.71 12.50
C PRO A 146 -21.46 14.56 11.37
N LYS A 147 -22.79 14.55 11.27
CA LYS A 147 -23.57 15.41 10.38
C LYS A 147 -23.37 16.89 10.72
#